data_AF-A0A4Q4D635-F1
#
_entry.id   AF-A0A4Q4D635-F1
#
_cell.length_a   1.000
_cell.length_b   1.000
_cell.length_c   1.000
_cell.angle_alpha   90.00
_cell.angle_beta   90.00
_cell.angle_gamma   90.00
#
_symmetry.space_group_name_H-M   'P 1'
#
loop_
_entity.id
_entity.type
_entity.pdbx_description
1 polymer ?
#
loop_
_entity_poly.entity_id
_entity_poly.type
_entity_poly.pdbx_seq_one_letter_code
_entity_poly.pdbx_strand_id
1 'polypeptide(L)'
;MSVSYPRLAARTLRFTLGVPRNLSVSPDGATVRFVRTPDGVTRTGLLWELDVQSGTEQVLVDPRELLGDGGEELSAAERSRRERSRESAAGIVGYDVDETGRWACFPLSGRLWATHLGTRATRELPTPEGVIDPRLDPTGQRIAYANQGALRIVDVNGQDDRALVEPESPTQVWGQAEFIAAEEMDRYRGFWWAPDGQSLLVE
;
A
#
# COMPACT_ATOMS: atom_id res chain seq x y z
N MET A 1 32.79 8.77 -20.17
CA MET A 1 32.91 9.33 -18.80
C MET A 1 32.22 8.39 -17.84
N SER A 2 32.91 7.87 -16.81
CA SER A 2 32.28 7.07 -15.77
C SER A 2 31.43 7.96 -14.86
N VAL A 3 30.22 7.51 -14.51
CA VAL A 3 29.34 8.23 -13.57
C VAL A 3 29.94 8.10 -12.16
N SER A 4 30.04 9.19 -11.41
CA SER A 4 30.58 9.16 -10.05
C SER A 4 29.68 8.37 -9.10
N TYR A 5 30.27 7.80 -8.05
CA TYR A 5 29.53 7.04 -7.03
C TYR A 5 28.35 7.83 -6.42
N PRO A 6 28.48 9.10 -5.99
CA PRO A 6 27.34 9.84 -5.42
C PRO A 6 26.17 10.00 -6.41
N ARG A 7 26.47 10.20 -7.70
CA ARG A 7 25.43 10.28 -8.74
C ARG A 7 24.77 8.93 -8.99
N LEU A 8 25.54 7.83 -9.00
CA LEU A 8 25.00 6.48 -9.10
C LEU A 8 24.10 6.17 -7.91
N ALA A 9 24.58 6.36 -6.69
CA ALA A 9 23.83 6.12 -5.47
C ALA A 9 22.54 6.96 -5.39
N ALA A 10 22.56 8.23 -5.80
CA ALA A 10 21.35 9.05 -5.84
C ALA A 10 20.35 8.58 -6.92
N ARG A 11 20.85 8.15 -8.08
CA ARG A 11 20.01 7.67 -9.19
C ARG A 11 19.33 6.35 -8.88
N THR A 12 20.00 5.44 -8.17
CA THR A 12 19.51 4.08 -7.87
C THR A 12 18.87 3.94 -6.50
N LEU A 13 18.69 5.05 -5.77
CA LEU A 13 18.34 5.08 -4.34
C LEU A 13 19.20 4.10 -3.53
N ARG A 14 20.52 4.26 -3.61
CA ARG A 14 21.52 3.39 -2.96
C ARG A 14 21.39 1.92 -3.41
N PHE A 15 21.10 1.72 -4.70
CA PHE A 15 20.97 0.39 -5.33
C PHE A 15 19.81 -0.45 -4.76
N THR A 16 18.76 0.21 -4.28
CA THR A 16 17.56 -0.46 -3.76
C THR A 16 16.41 -0.52 -4.78
N LEU A 17 16.48 0.27 -5.85
CA LEU A 17 15.57 0.15 -6.98
C LEU A 17 15.79 -1.20 -7.69
N GLY A 18 14.70 -1.87 -8.02
CA GLY A 18 14.67 -3.21 -8.60
C GLY A 18 14.68 -4.35 -7.58
N VAL A 19 14.82 -4.07 -6.28
CA VAL A 19 14.75 -5.09 -5.22
C VAL A 19 13.28 -5.33 -4.83
N PRO A 20 12.77 -6.59 -4.88
CA PRO A 20 11.45 -6.94 -4.37
C PRO A 20 11.26 -6.57 -2.89
N ARG A 21 10.10 -6.03 -2.53
CA ARG A 21 9.70 -5.70 -1.15
C ARG A 21 8.25 -6.10 -0.89
N ASN A 22 7.82 -6.07 0.37
CA ASN A 22 6.43 -6.34 0.78
C ASN A 22 5.94 -7.70 0.26
N LEU A 23 6.74 -8.75 0.48
CA LEU A 23 6.41 -10.07 -0.07
C LEU A 23 5.19 -10.66 0.65
N SER A 24 4.26 -11.23 -0.12
CA SER A 24 3.19 -12.09 0.37
C SER A 24 3.14 -13.37 -0.45
N VAL A 25 2.69 -14.46 0.16
CA VAL A 25 2.52 -15.76 -0.49
C VAL A 25 1.03 -16.07 -0.50
N SER A 26 0.50 -16.55 -1.62
CA SER A 26 -0.89 -16.98 -1.71
C SER A 26 -1.18 -18.13 -0.73
N PRO A 27 -2.44 -18.31 -0.27
CA PRO A 27 -2.78 -19.37 0.69
C PRO A 27 -2.43 -20.79 0.22
N ASP A 28 -2.46 -21.02 -1.10
CA ASP A 28 -2.09 -22.29 -1.74
C ASP A 28 -0.58 -22.42 -2.04
N GLY A 29 0.22 -21.39 -1.77
CA GLY A 29 1.65 -21.35 -2.04
C GLY A 29 2.04 -21.23 -3.52
N ALA A 30 1.08 -21.11 -4.44
CA ALA A 30 1.34 -21.12 -5.88
C ALA A 30 1.86 -19.78 -6.42
N THR A 31 1.61 -18.67 -5.72
CA THR A 31 1.96 -17.33 -6.18
C THR A 31 2.65 -16.53 -5.08
N VAL A 32 3.76 -15.87 -5.41
CA VAL A 32 4.40 -14.86 -4.55
C VAL A 32 4.12 -13.48 -5.13
N ARG A 33 3.65 -12.55 -4.31
CA ARG A 33 3.40 -11.16 -4.70
C ARG A 33 4.38 -10.23 -4.03
N PHE A 34 4.76 -9.15 -4.70
CA PHE A 34 5.71 -8.19 -4.17
C PHE A 34 5.66 -6.85 -4.91
N VAL A 35 6.12 -5.80 -4.24
CA VAL A 35 6.33 -4.49 -4.87
C VAL A 35 7.76 -4.42 -5.40
N ARG A 36 7.93 -4.00 -6.65
CA ARG A 36 9.24 -3.80 -7.27
C ARG A 36 9.17 -2.73 -8.35
N THR A 37 10.21 -1.91 -8.45
CA THR A 37 10.37 -1.01 -9.59
C THR A 37 10.80 -1.80 -10.83
N PRO A 38 10.43 -1.39 -12.05
CA PRO A 38 10.71 -2.20 -13.25
C PRO A 38 12.21 -2.36 -13.56
N ASP A 39 13.04 -1.44 -13.05
CA ASP A 39 14.49 -1.45 -13.22
C ASP A 39 15.18 -0.73 -12.05
N GLY A 40 16.52 -0.64 -12.12
CA GLY A 40 17.37 -0.04 -11.09
C GLY A 40 17.45 1.49 -11.06
N VAL A 41 16.67 2.21 -11.88
CA VAL A 41 16.67 3.68 -11.96
C VAL A 41 15.26 4.29 -11.95
N THR A 42 14.25 3.56 -12.39
CA THR A 42 12.84 3.93 -12.32
C THR A 42 12.38 3.89 -10.86
N ARG A 43 11.75 4.98 -10.40
CA ARG A 43 11.31 5.13 -9.00
C ARG A 43 9.87 4.71 -8.75
N THR A 44 9.13 4.35 -9.78
CA THR A 44 7.74 3.91 -9.68
C THR A 44 7.68 2.43 -9.32
N GLY A 45 7.15 2.10 -8.15
CA GLY A 45 6.87 0.73 -7.74
C GLY A 45 5.63 0.19 -8.43
N LEU A 46 5.71 -1.04 -8.92
CA LEU A 46 4.60 -1.80 -9.48
C LEU A 46 4.30 -2.99 -8.56
N LEU A 47 3.08 -3.51 -8.61
CA LEU A 47 2.74 -4.79 -7.97
C LEU A 47 2.99 -5.92 -8.95
N TRP A 48 3.79 -6.90 -8.54
CA TRP A 48 4.18 -8.06 -9.34
C TRP A 48 3.66 -9.35 -8.74
N GLU A 49 3.53 -10.37 -9.59
CA GLU A 49 3.29 -11.75 -9.22
C GLU A 49 4.38 -12.65 -9.82
N LEU A 50 4.84 -13.62 -9.02
CA LEU A 50 5.68 -14.74 -9.43
C LEU A 50 4.85 -16.02 -9.33
N ASP A 51 4.71 -16.73 -10.44
CA ASP A 51 4.23 -18.11 -10.45
C ASP A 51 5.34 -19.03 -9.96
N VAL A 52 5.10 -19.72 -8.84
CA VAL A 52 6.13 -20.51 -8.14
C VAL A 52 6.54 -21.74 -8.95
N GLN A 53 5.61 -22.33 -9.71
CA GLN A 53 5.88 -23.55 -10.48
C GLN A 53 6.76 -23.28 -11.71
N SER A 54 6.47 -22.23 -12.47
CA SER A 54 7.17 -21.88 -13.71
C SER A 54 8.35 -20.94 -13.48
N GLY A 55 8.39 -20.22 -12.34
CA GLY A 55 9.36 -19.17 -12.09
C GLY A 55 9.10 -17.88 -12.89
N THR A 56 7.91 -17.74 -13.48
CA THR A 56 7.58 -16.59 -14.33
C THR A 56 7.06 -15.42 -13.50
N GLU A 57 7.67 -14.26 -13.69
CA GLU A 57 7.22 -12.99 -13.10
C GLU A 57 6.39 -12.18 -14.09
N GLN A 58 5.35 -11.52 -13.59
CA GLN A 58 4.49 -10.63 -14.38
C GLN A 58 3.98 -9.46 -13.54
N VAL A 59 3.73 -8.33 -14.19
CA VAL A 59 3.10 -7.18 -13.55
C VAL A 59 1.62 -7.48 -13.34
N LEU A 60 1.16 -7.34 -12.10
CA LEU A 60 -0.26 -7.41 -11.73
C LEU A 60 -0.91 -6.03 -11.78
N VAL A 61 -0.22 -4.99 -11.31
CA VAL A 61 -0.71 -3.61 -11.36
C VAL A 61 0.42 -2.66 -11.73
N ASP A 62 0.18 -1.88 -12.80
CA ASP A 62 1.00 -0.73 -13.18
C ASP A 62 0.27 0.59 -12.82
N PRO A 63 0.79 1.40 -11.89
CA PRO A 63 0.20 2.69 -11.54
C PRO A 63 -0.04 3.63 -12.73
N ARG A 64 0.76 3.52 -13.80
CA ARG A 64 0.59 4.37 -14.99
C ARG A 64 -0.68 4.05 -15.75
N GLU A 65 -1.09 2.77 -15.77
CA GLU A 65 -2.34 2.34 -16.38
C GLU A 65 -3.55 2.81 -15.57
N LEU A 66 -3.40 2.96 -14.26
CA LEU A 66 -4.46 3.41 -13.35
C LEU A 66 -4.62 4.93 -13.32
N LEU A 67 -3.52 5.68 -13.35
CA LEU A 67 -3.51 7.14 -13.24
C LEU A 67 -3.68 7.84 -14.60
N GLY A 68 -3.41 7.14 -15.70
CA GLY A 68 -3.39 7.71 -17.04
C GLY A 68 -2.40 8.89 -17.17
N ASP A 69 -2.69 9.80 -18.09
CA ASP A 69 -1.82 10.96 -18.39
C ASP A 69 -1.74 12.01 -17.25
N GLY A 70 -2.58 11.89 -16.22
CA GLY A 70 -2.61 12.81 -15.08
C GLY A 70 -1.45 12.63 -14.09
N GLY A 71 -0.78 11.47 -14.12
CA GLY A 71 0.37 11.20 -13.25
C GLY A 71 0.07 11.16 -11.74
N GLU A 72 1.13 11.15 -10.94
CA GLU A 72 1.04 11.11 -9.47
C GLU A 72 1.11 12.53 -8.90
N GLU A 73 -0.02 13.06 -8.43
CA GLU A 73 -0.08 14.32 -7.68
C GLU A 73 -0.03 14.04 -6.17
N LEU A 74 1.12 14.33 -5.55
CA LEU A 74 1.28 14.17 -4.10
C LEU A 74 0.81 15.41 -3.34
N SER A 75 -0.20 15.24 -2.50
CA SER A 75 -0.62 16.26 -1.53
C SER A 75 0.52 16.62 -0.56
N ALA A 76 0.47 17.81 0.05
CA ALA A 76 1.49 18.26 1.00
C ALA A 76 1.60 17.33 2.22
N ALA A 77 0.47 16.82 2.71
CA ALA A 77 0.43 15.86 3.83
C ALA A 77 1.10 14.52 3.45
N GLU A 78 0.86 14.02 2.24
CA GLU A 78 1.50 12.79 1.74
C GLU A 78 3.01 12.99 1.51
N ARG A 79 3.43 14.15 1.01
CA ARG A 79 4.86 14.50 0.87
C ARG A 79 5.59 14.50 2.22
N SER A 80 5.02 15.18 3.23
CA SER A 80 5.59 15.21 4.58
C SER A 80 5.53 13.85 5.30
N ARG A 81 4.62 12.96 4.92
CA ARG A 81 4.62 11.57 5.39
C ARG A 81 5.75 10.77 4.73
N ARG A 82 5.85 10.82 3.40
CA ARG A 82 6.92 10.15 2.63
C ARG A 82 8.31 10.58 3.06
N GLU A 83 8.49 11.86 3.38
CA GLU A 83 9.75 12.37 3.95
C GLU A 83 10.07 11.75 5.32
N ARG A 84 9.05 11.52 6.16
CA ARG A 84 9.22 10.88 7.48
C ARG A 84 9.44 9.37 7.39
N SER A 85 8.73 8.66 6.50
CA SER A 85 8.93 7.21 6.28
C SER A 85 10.14 6.87 5.41
N ARG A 86 10.91 7.89 4.95
CA ARG A 86 12.00 7.77 3.97
C ARG A 86 11.57 7.10 2.65
N GLU A 87 10.28 7.16 2.35
CA GLU A 87 9.64 6.50 1.22
C GLU A 87 9.68 7.41 -0.01
N SER A 88 10.85 7.46 -0.65
CA SER A 88 11.13 8.31 -1.82
C SER A 88 10.66 7.73 -3.16
N ALA A 89 9.99 6.58 -3.14
CA ALA A 89 9.46 5.90 -4.31
C ALA A 89 8.07 6.46 -4.71
N ALA A 90 7.84 6.50 -6.02
CA ALA A 90 6.57 6.83 -6.66
C ALA A 90 5.73 5.55 -6.85
N GLY A 91 4.44 5.66 -7.17
CA GLY A 91 3.59 4.52 -7.47
C GLY A 91 3.16 3.68 -6.25
N ILE A 92 3.10 2.37 -6.41
CA ILE A 92 2.75 1.45 -5.31
C ILE A 92 3.99 1.25 -4.44
N VAL A 93 3.87 1.58 -3.17
CA VAL A 93 4.95 1.47 -2.19
C VAL A 93 4.70 0.40 -1.13
N GLY A 94 3.44 -0.02 -0.99
CA GLY A 94 3.00 -1.14 -0.17
C GLY A 94 1.58 -1.56 -0.57
N TYR A 95 1.18 -2.74 -0.14
CA TYR A 95 -0.16 -3.30 -0.35
C TYR A 95 -0.47 -4.27 0.78
N ASP A 96 -1.72 -4.71 0.82
CA ASP A 96 -2.22 -5.74 1.72
C ASP A 96 -3.02 -6.77 0.91
N VAL A 97 -3.09 -8.01 1.41
CA VAL A 97 -3.88 -9.11 0.82
C VAL A 97 -4.73 -9.76 1.90
N ASP A 98 -5.90 -10.25 1.53
CA ASP A 98 -6.76 -10.98 2.46
C ASP A 98 -6.32 -12.44 2.62
N GLU A 99 -6.72 -13.07 3.73
CA GLU A 99 -6.34 -14.47 4.01
C GLU A 99 -7.00 -15.46 3.04
N THR A 100 -8.06 -15.05 2.34
CA THR A 100 -8.70 -15.90 1.32
C THR A 100 -7.96 -15.89 -0.02
N GLY A 101 -7.00 -14.98 -0.21
CA GLY A 101 -6.21 -14.84 -1.44
C GLY A 101 -7.01 -14.31 -2.63
N ARG A 102 -8.13 -13.63 -2.39
CA ARG A 102 -9.01 -13.10 -3.46
C ARG A 102 -8.73 -11.64 -3.78
N TRP A 103 -8.28 -10.85 -2.81
CA TRP A 103 -8.17 -9.41 -2.93
C TRP A 103 -6.79 -8.92 -2.51
N ALA A 104 -6.33 -7.88 -3.20
CA ALA A 104 -5.29 -7.00 -2.74
C ALA A 104 -5.82 -5.57 -2.66
N CYS A 105 -5.35 -4.77 -1.70
CA CYS A 105 -5.62 -3.34 -1.64
C CYS A 105 -4.34 -2.54 -1.44
N PHE A 106 -4.32 -1.31 -1.95
CA PHE A 106 -3.17 -0.42 -1.81
C PHE A 106 -3.58 1.06 -1.96
N PRO A 107 -2.85 1.98 -1.31
CA PRO A 107 -2.97 3.39 -1.61
C PRO A 107 -2.17 3.74 -2.87
N LEU A 108 -2.73 4.61 -3.72
CA LEU A 108 -2.02 5.20 -4.85
C LEU A 108 -2.51 6.62 -5.08
N SER A 109 -1.60 7.59 -5.08
CA SER A 109 -1.92 9.03 -5.18
C SER A 109 -2.99 9.47 -4.17
N GLY A 110 -2.90 8.99 -2.93
CA GLY A 110 -3.86 9.29 -1.86
C GLY A 110 -5.23 8.62 -1.98
N ARG A 111 -5.48 7.81 -3.01
CA ARG A 111 -6.74 7.09 -3.24
C ARG A 111 -6.61 5.62 -2.89
N LEU A 112 -7.72 4.98 -2.50
CA LEU A 112 -7.77 3.55 -2.22
C LEU A 112 -8.08 2.77 -3.50
N TRP A 113 -7.26 1.76 -3.79
CA TRP A 113 -7.47 0.83 -4.89
C TRP A 113 -7.63 -0.60 -4.37
N ALA A 114 -8.46 -1.38 -5.05
CA ALA A 114 -8.64 -2.80 -4.82
C ALA A 114 -8.46 -3.60 -6.12
N THR A 115 -7.75 -4.72 -6.02
CA THR A 115 -7.51 -5.65 -7.13
C THR A 115 -8.06 -7.01 -6.77
N HIS A 116 -8.97 -7.54 -7.59
CA HIS A 116 -9.38 -8.93 -7.47
C HIS A 116 -8.30 -9.81 -8.11
N LEU A 117 -7.64 -10.64 -7.31
CA LEU A 117 -6.46 -11.40 -7.72
C LEU A 117 -6.75 -12.46 -8.79
N GLY A 118 -7.90 -13.12 -8.72
CA GLY A 118 -8.29 -14.13 -9.73
C GLY A 118 -8.61 -13.58 -11.12
N THR A 119 -9.34 -12.47 -11.22
CA THR A 119 -9.71 -11.82 -12.49
C THR A 119 -8.70 -10.76 -12.93
N ARG A 120 -7.80 -10.35 -12.04
CA ARG A 120 -6.87 -9.22 -12.20
C ARG A 120 -7.54 -7.87 -12.43
N ALA A 121 -8.82 -7.76 -12.11
CA ALA A 121 -9.55 -6.51 -12.23
C ALA A 121 -9.14 -5.56 -11.11
N THR A 122 -8.65 -4.38 -11.47
CA THR A 122 -8.25 -3.31 -10.54
C THR A 122 -9.18 -2.12 -10.66
N ARG A 123 -9.55 -1.52 -9.53
CA ARG A 123 -10.40 -0.33 -9.50
C ARG A 123 -10.10 0.56 -8.31
N GLU A 124 -10.44 1.84 -8.48
CA GLU A 124 -10.51 2.80 -7.40
C GLU A 124 -11.79 2.57 -6.57
N LEU A 125 -11.69 2.71 -5.25
CA LEU A 125 -12.83 2.70 -4.34
C LEU A 125 -13.23 4.16 -4.01
N PRO A 126 -14.55 4.45 -3.87
CA PRO A 126 -15.05 5.80 -3.66
C PRO A 126 -14.86 6.26 -2.20
N THR A 127 -13.61 6.45 -1.78
CA THR A 127 -13.22 6.90 -0.43
C THR A 127 -12.75 8.36 -0.47
N PRO A 128 -12.77 9.09 0.66
CA PRO A 128 -12.05 10.36 0.78
C PRO A 128 -10.57 10.25 0.39
N GLU A 129 -10.01 11.31 -0.19
CA GLU A 129 -8.58 11.38 -0.50
C GLU A 129 -7.72 11.43 0.77
N GLY A 130 -6.48 10.94 0.65
CA GLY A 130 -5.54 10.84 1.77
C GLY A 130 -5.68 9.53 2.54
N VAL A 131 -5.91 8.42 1.84
CA VAL A 131 -5.97 7.06 2.41
C VAL A 131 -4.60 6.65 2.93
N ILE A 132 -4.56 6.15 4.16
CA ILE A 132 -3.35 5.71 4.84
C ILE A 132 -3.53 4.27 5.34
N ASP A 133 -2.50 3.45 5.12
CA ASP A 133 -2.38 2.05 5.59
C ASP A 133 -3.66 1.21 5.42
N PRO A 134 -4.21 1.06 4.20
CA PRO A 134 -5.39 0.24 4.00
C PRO A 134 -5.08 -1.25 4.26
N ARG A 135 -5.98 -1.93 4.98
CA ARG A 135 -5.88 -3.34 5.36
C ARG A 135 -7.19 -4.08 5.12
N LEU A 136 -7.10 -5.17 4.38
CA LEU A 136 -8.22 -6.09 4.18
C LEU A 136 -8.52 -6.81 5.49
N ASP A 137 -9.80 -7.04 5.77
CA ASP A 137 -10.18 -7.98 6.80
C ASP A 137 -9.87 -9.42 6.34
N PRO A 138 -9.60 -10.37 7.25
CA PRO A 138 -9.26 -11.75 6.89
C PRO A 138 -10.27 -12.45 5.97
N THR A 139 -11.54 -12.05 6.01
CA THR A 139 -12.59 -12.66 5.17
C THR A 139 -12.66 -12.09 3.75
N GLY A 140 -11.96 -10.98 3.48
CA GLY A 140 -11.88 -10.32 2.18
C GLY A 140 -13.16 -9.59 1.77
N GLN A 141 -13.88 -9.03 2.75
CA GLN A 141 -15.15 -8.31 2.55
C GLN A 141 -15.00 -6.80 2.74
N ARG A 142 -14.11 -6.36 3.62
CA ARG A 142 -13.95 -4.98 4.07
C ARG A 142 -12.48 -4.57 4.07
N ILE A 143 -12.26 -3.26 3.95
CA ILE A 143 -10.95 -2.63 4.06
C ILE A 143 -11.05 -1.57 5.15
N ALA A 144 -10.21 -1.66 6.17
CA ALA A 144 -10.00 -0.59 7.14
C ALA A 144 -8.84 0.30 6.69
N TYR A 145 -8.95 1.61 6.92
CA TYR A 145 -7.91 2.55 6.56
C TYR A 145 -8.01 3.81 7.40
N ALA A 146 -6.88 4.50 7.59
CA ALA A 146 -6.85 5.78 8.26
C ALA A 146 -7.03 6.93 7.26
N ASN A 147 -7.75 7.97 7.67
CA ASN A 147 -7.95 9.18 6.89
C ASN A 147 -8.21 10.37 7.80
N GLN A 148 -7.44 11.46 7.65
CA GLN A 148 -7.63 12.71 8.41
C GLN A 148 -7.77 12.52 9.94
N GLY A 149 -7.08 11.54 10.52
CA GLY A 149 -7.11 11.22 11.95
C GLY A 149 -8.24 10.26 12.36
N ALA A 150 -9.21 9.99 11.48
CA ALA A 150 -10.24 8.97 11.68
C ALA A 150 -9.74 7.59 11.23
N LEU A 151 -10.31 6.54 11.83
CA LEU A 151 -10.26 5.19 11.30
C LEU A 151 -11.59 4.88 10.62
N ARG A 152 -11.52 4.47 9.36
CA ARG A 152 -12.66 4.22 8.49
C ARG A 152 -12.68 2.78 8.00
N ILE A 153 -13.84 2.33 7.56
CA ILE A 153 -14.00 1.10 6.80
C ILE A 153 -14.81 1.35 5.53
N VAL A 154 -14.54 0.54 4.52
CA VAL A 154 -15.31 0.46 3.28
C VAL A 154 -15.37 -1.01 2.84
N ASP A 155 -16.47 -1.42 2.23
CA ASP A 155 -16.53 -2.75 1.62
C ASP A 155 -15.57 -2.84 0.43
N VAL A 156 -15.04 -4.02 0.13
CA VAL A 156 -14.23 -4.26 -1.08
C VAL A 156 -15.00 -3.95 -2.36
N ASN A 157 -16.34 -3.90 -2.29
CA ASN A 157 -17.23 -3.49 -3.37
C ASN A 157 -17.34 -1.96 -3.55
N GLY A 158 -16.72 -1.16 -2.68
CA GLY A 158 -16.79 0.30 -2.66
C GLY A 158 -18.07 0.87 -2.03
N GLN A 159 -18.85 0.06 -1.33
CA GLN A 159 -20.05 0.48 -0.61
C GLN A 159 -19.74 0.66 0.89
N ASP A 160 -20.70 1.26 1.60
CA ASP A 160 -20.67 1.49 3.07
C ASP A 160 -19.38 2.13 3.58
N ASP A 161 -18.81 3.08 2.83
CA ASP A 161 -17.71 3.89 3.36
C ASP A 161 -18.19 4.70 4.58
N ARG A 162 -17.54 4.48 5.73
CA ARG A 162 -17.88 5.16 6.98
C ARG A 162 -16.72 5.20 7.96
N ALA A 163 -16.68 6.24 8.79
CA ALA A 163 -15.83 6.23 9.97
C ALA A 163 -16.33 5.22 11.00
N LEU A 164 -15.40 4.47 11.59
CA LEU A 164 -15.62 3.70 12.81
C LEU A 164 -15.39 4.56 14.04
N VAL A 165 -14.39 5.43 13.99
CA VAL A 165 -14.06 6.39 15.03
C VAL A 165 -13.51 7.66 14.40
N GLU A 166 -14.03 8.80 14.86
CA GLU A 166 -13.61 10.14 14.46
C GLU A 166 -12.74 10.75 15.58
N PRO A 167 -11.77 11.62 15.24
CA PRO A 167 -10.98 12.31 16.25
C PRO A 167 -11.82 13.40 16.95
N GLU A 168 -11.67 13.51 18.27
CA GLU A 168 -12.31 14.53 19.11
C GLU A 168 -11.53 15.85 19.14
N SER A 169 -10.28 15.84 18.69
CA SER A 169 -9.43 17.03 18.60
C SER A 169 -8.46 16.96 17.42
N PRO A 170 -7.92 18.10 16.94
CA PRO A 170 -6.99 18.12 15.80
C PRO A 170 -5.69 17.33 15.99
N THR A 171 -5.37 16.96 17.24
CA THR A 171 -4.16 16.21 17.58
C THR A 171 -4.42 14.73 17.85
N GLN A 172 -5.69 14.31 17.93
CA GLN A 172 -6.03 12.91 18.08
C GLN A 172 -6.01 12.23 16.70
N VAL A 173 -5.39 11.07 16.64
CA VAL A 173 -5.36 10.22 15.43
C VAL A 173 -5.64 8.79 15.86
N TRP A 174 -6.44 8.09 15.08
CA TRP A 174 -6.78 6.69 15.30
C TRP A 174 -6.18 5.80 14.21
N GLY A 175 -5.74 4.61 14.59
CA GLY A 175 -5.29 3.59 13.62
C GLY A 175 -3.99 3.95 12.91
N GLN A 176 -3.16 4.81 13.50
CA GLN A 176 -1.86 5.18 12.94
C GLN A 176 -0.79 5.09 14.01
N ALA A 177 0.33 4.45 13.69
CA ALA A 177 1.49 4.47 14.57
C ALA A 177 2.08 5.89 14.64
N GLU A 178 2.40 6.31 15.85
CA GLU A 178 3.11 7.55 16.12
C GLU A 178 4.58 7.46 15.67
N PHE A 179 5.23 8.61 15.55
CA PHE A 179 6.59 8.71 15.03
C PHE A 179 7.61 7.83 15.77
N ILE A 180 7.54 7.79 17.10
CA ILE A 180 8.49 7.01 17.91
C ILE A 180 8.30 5.50 17.71
N ALA A 181 7.05 5.03 17.59
CA ALA A 181 6.80 3.63 17.25
C ALA A 181 7.40 3.22 15.90
N ALA A 182 7.28 4.08 14.89
CA ALA A 182 7.81 3.81 13.56
C ALA A 182 9.36 3.86 13.51
N GLU A 183 9.98 4.83 14.19
CA GLU A 183 11.44 5.00 14.14
C GLU A 183 12.21 4.09 15.09
N GLU A 184 11.66 3.79 16.28
CA GLU A 184 12.40 3.11 17.36
C GLU A 184 11.86 1.70 17.67
N MET A 185 10.66 1.34 17.19
CA MET A 185 10.02 0.06 17.50
C MET A 185 9.67 -0.78 16.27
N ASP A 186 10.02 -0.32 15.06
CA ASP A 186 9.65 -0.94 13.78
C ASP A 186 8.13 -1.21 13.63
N ARG A 187 7.29 -0.41 14.31
CA ARG A 187 5.83 -0.54 14.29
C ARG A 187 5.24 0.57 13.42
N TYR A 188 4.76 0.16 12.24
CA TYR A 188 4.17 1.07 11.25
C TYR A 188 2.64 0.98 11.17
N ARG A 189 2.02 0.06 11.93
CA ARG A 189 0.56 -0.15 11.99
C ARG A 189 0.00 0.36 13.31
N GLY A 190 -1.19 0.94 13.28
CA GLY A 190 -1.93 1.35 14.49
C GLY A 190 -3.26 0.62 14.71
N PHE A 191 -3.58 -0.39 13.89
CA PHE A 191 -4.78 -1.20 14.07
C PHE A 191 -4.61 -2.63 13.52
N TRP A 192 -5.44 -3.54 14.02
CA TRP A 192 -5.42 -4.97 13.70
C TRP A 192 -6.83 -5.55 13.66
N TRP A 193 -7.17 -6.18 12.54
CA TRP A 193 -8.43 -6.93 12.41
C TRP A 193 -8.42 -8.16 13.32
N ALA A 194 -9.57 -8.43 13.92
CA ALA A 194 -9.85 -9.73 14.51
C ALA A 194 -9.88 -10.80 13.39
N PRO A 195 -9.52 -12.07 13.68
CA PRO A 195 -9.51 -13.15 12.67
C PRO A 195 -10.86 -13.41 12.00
N ASP A 196 -11.98 -13.10 12.67
CA ASP A 196 -13.33 -13.21 12.11
C ASP A 196 -13.74 -12.01 11.24
N GLY A 197 -12.86 -11.00 11.15
CA GLY A 197 -13.05 -9.76 10.44
C GLY A 197 -14.11 -8.84 11.05
N GLN A 198 -14.70 -9.15 12.22
CA GLN A 198 -15.85 -8.42 12.77
C GLN A 198 -15.48 -7.26 13.70
N SER A 199 -14.23 -7.20 14.16
CA SER A 199 -13.76 -6.20 15.11
C SER A 199 -12.34 -5.77 14.80
N LEU A 200 -11.98 -4.60 15.31
CA LEU A 200 -10.64 -4.03 15.19
C LEU A 200 -10.11 -3.71 16.58
N LEU A 201 -8.87 -4.12 16.85
CA LEU A 201 -8.07 -3.50 17.90
C LEU A 201 -7.43 -2.25 17.31
N VAL A 202 -7.59 -1.12 17.98
CA VAL A 202 -7.15 0.19 17.48
C VAL A 202 -6.41 0.93 18.59
N GLU A 203 -5.32 1.58 18.20
CA GLU A 203 -4.59 2.58 18.99
C GLU A 203 -5.01 4.00 18.62
#